data_AF-A0AA39DPD5-F1
#
_entry.id   AF-A0AA39DPD5-F1
#
_cell.length_a   1.000
_cell.length_b   1.000
_cell.length_c   1.000
_cell.angle_alpha   90.00
_cell.angle_beta   90.00
_cell.angle_gamma   90.00
#
_symmetry.space_group_name_H-M   'P 1'
#
loop_
_entity.id
_entity.type
_entity.pdbx_description
1 polymer ?
#
loop_
_entity_poly.entity_id
_entity_poly.type
_entity_poly.pdbx_seq_one_letter_code
_entity_poly.pdbx_strand_id
1 'polypeptide(L)'
;MASCNNKKSVVIPVIASIAVVLVLLIAFLILWGLKRRRQQWQGIDIYLRNDFGMIIKKCLFSYITIVLSLCIALESKANYEEDGRLESKNLQFTYSELVNITNNFQKVLGKGGFGSVYGGYLNDGTQVAVKMLSEPSAQGFKEFRSEASAYLHHL
;
A
#
# COMPACT_ATOMS: atom_id res chain seq x y z
N MET A 1 32.73 -24.57 -5.56
CA MET A 1 31.77 -24.95 -6.62
C MET A 1 30.46 -24.22 -6.35
N ALA A 2 30.05 -23.33 -7.25
CA ALA A 2 28.85 -22.52 -7.13
C ALA A 2 27.60 -23.30 -7.57
N SER A 3 26.47 -23.11 -6.90
CA SER A 3 25.15 -23.40 -7.47
C SER A 3 24.12 -22.41 -6.91
N CYS A 4 23.89 -21.34 -7.67
CA CYS A 4 22.89 -20.31 -7.40
C CYS A 4 21.50 -20.78 -7.85
N ASN A 5 20.60 -21.01 -6.89
CA ASN A 5 19.21 -21.41 -7.17
C ASN A 5 18.22 -20.37 -6.61
N ASN A 6 18.14 -19.18 -7.23
CA ASN A 6 17.11 -18.18 -6.92
C ASN A 6 16.61 -17.43 -8.19
N LYS A 7 16.21 -18.18 -9.23
CA LYS A 7 15.59 -17.62 -10.45
C LYS A 7 14.11 -17.97 -10.62
N LYS A 8 13.46 -18.60 -9.63
CA LYS A 8 12.10 -19.15 -9.80
C LYS A 8 10.97 -18.16 -9.51
N SER A 9 11.21 -17.09 -8.75
CA SER A 9 10.16 -16.15 -8.33
C SER A 9 9.79 -15.10 -9.39
N VAL A 10 10.74 -14.65 -10.21
CA VAL A 10 10.53 -13.61 -11.23
C VAL A 10 10.00 -14.18 -12.55
N VAL A 11 10.28 -15.46 -12.83
CA VAL A 11 9.94 -16.08 -14.12
C VAL A 11 8.44 -16.40 -14.24
N ILE A 12 7.78 -16.70 -13.11
CA ILE A 12 6.35 -17.03 -13.05
C ILE A 12 5.43 -15.87 -13.51
N PRO A 13 5.57 -14.62 -13.00
CA PRO A 13 4.71 -13.52 -13.44
C PRO A 13 4.95 -13.10 -14.91
N VAL A 14 6.18 -13.26 -15.40
CA VAL A 14 6.54 -12.95 -16.79
C VAL A 14 5.90 -13.95 -17.77
N ILE A 15 5.92 -15.25 -17.45
CA ILE A 15 5.30 -16.29 -18.30
C ILE A 15 3.78 -16.11 -18.36
N ALA A 16 3.13 -15.81 -17.23
CA ALA A 16 1.68 -15.58 -17.19
C ALA A 16 1.27 -14.41 -18.11
N SER A 17 2.07 -13.34 -18.15
CA SER A 17 1.82 -12.17 -18.99
C SER A 17 1.94 -12.51 -20.48
N ILE A 18 2.98 -13.26 -20.86
CA ILE A 18 3.19 -13.68 -22.26
C ILE A 18 2.07 -14.62 -22.72
N ALA A 19 1.61 -15.54 -21.85
CA ALA A 19 0.53 -16.46 -22.16
C ALA A 19 -0.79 -15.73 -22.46
N VAL A 20 -1.14 -14.70 -21.67
CA VAL A 20 -2.34 -13.89 -21.88
C VAL A 20 -2.26 -13.13 -23.21
N VAL A 21 -1.10 -12.52 -23.52
CA VAL A 21 -0.89 -11.80 -24.79
C VAL A 21 -1.04 -12.74 -25.99
N LEU A 22 -0.48 -13.94 -25.94
CA LEU A 22 -0.60 -14.92 -27.01
C LEU A 22 -2.06 -15.37 -27.23
N VAL A 23 -2.81 -15.60 -26.15
CA VAL A 23 -4.24 -15.96 -26.24
C VAL A 23 -5.05 -14.84 -26.89
N LEU A 24 -4.79 -13.58 -26.52
CA LEU A 24 -5.46 -12.41 -27.11
C LEU A 24 -5.12 -12.22 -28.59
N LEU A 25 -3.86 -12.44 -28.99
CA LEU A 25 -3.45 -12.37 -30.40
C LEU A 25 -4.11 -13.46 -31.25
N ILE A 26 -4.17 -14.69 -30.73
CA ILE A 26 -4.83 -15.81 -31.42
C ILE A 26 -6.34 -15.55 -31.56
N ALA A 27 -7.00 -15.10 -30.49
CA ALA A 27 -8.42 -14.73 -30.54
C ALA A 27 -8.67 -13.60 -31.55
N PHE A 28 -7.78 -12.60 -31.61
CA PHE A 28 -7.86 -11.51 -32.59
C PHE A 28 -7.72 -12.01 -34.03
N LEU A 29 -6.78 -12.92 -34.32
CA LEU A 29 -6.61 -13.52 -35.64
C LEU A 29 -7.81 -14.37 -36.06
N ILE A 30 -8.41 -15.11 -35.13
CA ILE A 30 -9.63 -15.90 -35.37
C ILE A 30 -10.80 -14.96 -35.68
N LEU A 31 -11.03 -13.93 -34.85
CA LEU A 31 -12.08 -12.93 -35.06
C LEU A 31 -11.85 -12.16 -36.36
N TRP A 32 -10.60 -11.82 -36.70
CA TRP A 32 -10.25 -11.22 -37.98
C TRP A 32 -10.55 -12.17 -39.13
N GLY A 33 -10.17 -13.44 -39.03
CA GLY A 33 -10.41 -14.46 -40.06
C GLY A 33 -11.90 -14.70 -40.31
N LEU A 34 -12.70 -14.75 -39.24
CA LEU A 34 -14.16 -14.84 -39.30
C LEU A 34 -14.79 -13.54 -39.84
N LYS A 35 -14.21 -12.38 -39.50
CA LYS A 35 -14.60 -11.06 -40.04
C LYS A 35 -14.24 -10.90 -41.52
N ARG A 36 -13.16 -11.54 -41.97
CA ARG A 36 -12.63 -11.43 -43.35
C ARG A 36 -13.47 -12.17 -44.40
N ARG A 37 -14.45 -12.99 -44.00
CA ARG A 37 -15.46 -13.57 -44.93
C ARG A 37 -16.71 -12.70 -45.13
N ARG A 38 -16.80 -11.50 -44.56
CA ARG A 38 -17.91 -10.53 -44.73
C ARG A 38 -17.44 -9.20 -45.37
N GLN A 39 -16.75 -9.26 -46.51
CA GLN A 39 -16.16 -8.10 -47.21
C GLN A 39 -16.59 -8.00 -48.69
N GLN A 40 -17.86 -8.27 -49.03
CA GLN A 40 -18.39 -8.07 -50.40
C GLN A 40 -19.59 -7.09 -50.51
N TRP A 41 -19.82 -6.22 -49.53
CA TRP A 41 -20.81 -5.15 -49.67
C TRP A 41 -20.19 -3.82 -49.24
N GLN A 42 -19.48 -3.18 -50.18
CA GLN A 42 -19.13 -1.76 -50.13
C GLN A 42 -20.29 -0.98 -50.73
N GLY A 43 -20.90 -0.04 -49.97
CA GLY A 43 -21.99 0.78 -50.50
C GLY A 43 -22.89 1.54 -49.52
N ILE A 44 -22.60 1.59 -48.21
CA ILE A 44 -23.39 2.37 -47.22
C ILE A 44 -22.43 3.06 -46.24
N ASP A 45 -21.58 3.97 -46.74
CA ASP A 45 -20.46 4.57 -46.00
C ASP A 45 -20.75 5.90 -45.27
N ILE A 46 -22.01 6.29 -45.06
CA ILE A 46 -22.31 7.63 -44.49
C ILE A 46 -23.05 7.60 -43.15
N TYR A 47 -23.67 6.48 -42.74
CA TYR A 47 -24.51 6.44 -41.53
C TYR A 47 -23.96 5.59 -40.36
N LEU A 48 -22.98 4.70 -40.58
CA LEU A 48 -22.48 3.74 -39.57
C LEU A 48 -21.17 4.16 -38.87
N ARG A 49 -20.98 5.48 -38.69
CA ARG A 49 -19.89 6.06 -37.88
C ARG A 49 -20.18 6.00 -36.36
N ASN A 50 -21.41 5.66 -35.98
CA ASN A 50 -21.90 5.68 -34.61
C ASN A 50 -22.22 4.25 -34.11
N ASP A 51 -21.27 3.63 -33.39
CA ASP A 51 -21.48 2.91 -32.10
C ASP A 51 -20.27 2.04 -31.71
N PHE A 52 -19.73 1.24 -32.64
CA PHE A 52 -18.61 0.33 -32.31
C PHE A 52 -17.31 1.04 -31.93
N GLY A 53 -16.98 2.13 -32.63
CA GLY A 53 -15.82 2.96 -32.30
C GLY A 53 -15.96 3.69 -30.96
N MET A 54 -17.19 3.96 -30.52
CA MET A 54 -17.46 4.67 -29.28
C MET A 54 -17.25 3.74 -28.08
N ILE A 55 -17.66 2.47 -28.17
CA ILE A 55 -17.45 1.47 -27.12
C ILE A 55 -15.95 1.20 -26.94
N ILE A 56 -15.21 0.98 -28.04
CA ILE A 56 -13.76 0.71 -27.97
C ILE A 56 -13.00 1.91 -27.40
N LYS A 57 -13.36 3.14 -27.80
CA LYS A 57 -12.74 4.36 -27.24
C LYS A 57 -13.08 4.56 -25.76
N LYS A 58 -14.29 4.22 -25.31
CA LYS A 58 -14.69 4.26 -23.90
C LYS A 58 -13.94 3.23 -23.06
N CYS A 59 -13.77 2.00 -23.54
CA CYS A 59 -13.00 0.97 -22.86
C CYS A 59 -11.51 1.34 -22.76
N LEU A 60 -10.93 1.88 -23.84
CA LEU A 60 -9.54 2.32 -23.84
C LEU A 60 -9.31 3.49 -22.86
N PHE A 61 -10.22 4.46 -22.82
CA PHE A 61 -10.16 5.57 -21.87
C PHE A 61 -10.28 5.08 -20.42
N SER A 62 -11.22 4.17 -20.15
CA SER A 62 -11.39 3.55 -18.83
C SER A 62 -10.14 2.79 -18.37
N TYR A 63 -9.48 2.06 -19.27
CA TYR A 63 -8.24 1.35 -18.95
C TYR A 63 -7.11 2.33 -18.61
N ILE A 64 -6.93 3.38 -19.44
CA ILE A 64 -5.90 4.40 -19.21
C ILE A 64 -6.11 5.11 -17.87
N THR A 65 -7.36 5.46 -17.51
CA THR A 65 -7.64 6.10 -16.22
C THR A 65 -7.34 5.20 -15.03
N ILE A 66 -7.68 3.90 -15.11
CA ILE A 66 -7.42 2.95 -14.04
C ILE A 66 -5.92 2.77 -13.83
N VAL A 67 -5.14 2.62 -14.91
CA VAL A 67 -3.67 2.49 -14.83
C VAL A 67 -3.04 3.74 -14.24
N LEU A 68 -3.47 4.94 -14.68
CA LEU A 68 -2.94 6.20 -14.17
C LEU A 68 -3.24 6.39 -12.67
N SER A 69 -4.45 6.06 -12.22
CA SER A 69 -4.81 6.09 -10.80
C SER A 69 -3.99 5.10 -9.97
N LEU A 70 -3.71 3.91 -10.50
CA LEU A 70 -2.87 2.92 -9.84
C LEU A 70 -1.41 3.39 -9.73
N CYS A 71 -0.85 4.00 -10.79
CA CYS A 71 0.49 4.57 -10.75
C CYS A 71 0.63 5.64 -9.66
N ILE A 72 -0.31 6.61 -9.62
CA ILE A 72 -0.32 7.66 -8.59
C ILE A 72 -0.43 7.07 -7.18
N ALA A 73 -1.26 6.02 -6.99
CA ALA A 73 -1.40 5.34 -5.71
C ALA A 73 -0.15 4.56 -5.28
N LEU A 74 0.66 4.07 -6.22
CA LEU A 74 1.94 3.41 -5.92
C LEU A 74 3.03 4.44 -5.58
N GLU A 75 3.08 5.56 -6.29
CA GLU A 75 3.95 6.70 -5.97
C GLU A 75 3.66 7.25 -4.56
N SER A 76 2.39 7.26 -4.16
CA SER A 76 2.01 7.70 -2.82
C SER A 76 2.48 6.68 -1.77
N LYS A 77 2.31 5.37 -2.00
CA LYS A 77 2.81 4.34 -1.08
C LYS A 77 4.33 4.41 -0.86
N ALA A 78 5.10 4.70 -1.90
CA ALA A 78 6.55 4.88 -1.77
C ALA A 78 6.91 6.13 -0.94
N ASN A 79 6.14 7.22 -1.06
CA ASN A 79 6.33 8.41 -0.22
C ASN A 79 5.84 8.22 1.23
N TYR A 80 4.77 7.46 1.44
CA TYR A 80 4.26 7.14 2.79
C TYR A 80 5.20 6.20 3.57
N GLU A 81 6.02 5.39 2.90
CA GLU A 81 7.05 4.56 3.56
C GLU A 81 8.30 5.37 3.98
N GLU A 82 8.61 6.50 3.35
CA GLU A 82 9.73 7.35 3.78
C GLU A 82 9.39 8.19 5.03
N ASP A 83 8.17 8.71 5.15
CA ASP A 83 7.73 9.48 6.32
C ASP A 83 7.39 8.56 7.53
N GLY A 84 7.10 7.29 7.27
CA GLY A 84 6.90 6.26 8.29
C GLY A 84 8.18 5.65 8.86
N ARG A 85 9.35 5.93 8.26
CA ARG A 85 10.66 5.48 8.74
C ARG A 85 11.26 6.47 9.73
N LEU A 86 10.46 6.90 10.71
CA LEU A 86 11.02 7.37 11.97
C LEU A 86 11.77 6.17 12.55
N GLU A 87 13.10 6.19 12.44
CA GLU A 87 13.96 5.21 13.07
C GLU A 87 13.47 5.03 14.51
N SER A 88 12.91 3.85 14.79
CA SER A 88 12.59 3.42 16.15
C SER A 88 13.91 3.09 16.84
N LYS A 89 14.73 4.13 17.02
CA LYS A 89 15.77 4.09 18.02
C LYS A 89 15.06 3.83 19.32
N ASN A 90 15.34 2.66 19.89
CA ASN A 90 14.98 2.29 21.25
C ASN A 90 15.64 3.28 22.22
N LEU A 91 15.08 4.48 22.31
CA LEU A 91 15.52 5.52 23.21
C LEU A 91 14.91 5.21 24.57
N GLN A 92 15.77 4.92 25.54
CA GLN A 92 15.36 4.75 26.92
C GLN A 92 15.25 6.15 27.53
N PHE A 93 14.06 6.49 28.01
CA PHE A 93 13.81 7.72 28.74
C PHE A 93 13.77 7.43 30.24
N THR A 94 14.44 8.28 31.01
CA THR A 94 14.30 8.30 32.47
C THR A 94 12.94 8.89 32.86
N TYR A 95 12.47 8.57 34.07
CA TYR A 95 11.20 9.11 34.57
C TYR A 95 11.20 10.65 34.59
N SER A 96 12.31 11.28 34.99
CA SER A 96 12.48 12.73 35.01
C SER A 96 12.32 13.36 33.62
N GLU A 97 12.81 12.69 32.57
CA GLU A 97 12.62 13.14 31.19
C GLU A 97 11.17 13.04 30.76
N LEU A 98 10.47 11.96 31.12
CA LEU A 98 9.04 11.82 30.81
C LEU A 98 8.19 12.91 31.49
N VAL A 99 8.53 13.27 32.73
CA VAL A 99 7.91 14.41 33.43
C VAL A 99 8.13 15.70 32.66
N ASN A 100 9.34 15.96 32.17
CA ASN A 100 9.64 17.16 31.39
C ASN A 100 8.90 17.18 30.05
N ILE A 101 8.95 16.07 29.30
CA ILE A 101 8.30 15.89 27.99
C ILE A 101 6.79 16.13 28.08
N THR A 102 6.15 15.63 29.13
CA THR A 102 4.69 15.70 29.33
C THR A 102 4.22 16.93 30.11
N ASN A 103 5.13 17.85 30.44
CA ASN A 103 4.87 19.00 31.31
C ASN A 103 4.17 18.57 32.62
N ASN A 104 4.80 17.65 33.34
CA ASN A 104 4.27 17.03 34.56
C ASN A 104 2.91 16.33 34.35
N PHE A 105 2.78 15.56 33.25
CA PHE A 105 1.59 14.78 32.91
C PHE A 105 0.29 15.60 32.83
N GLN A 106 0.38 16.89 32.46
CA GLN A 106 -0.75 17.81 32.49
C GLN A 106 -1.82 17.48 31.45
N LYS A 107 -1.42 17.08 30.24
CA LYS A 107 -2.33 16.86 29.11
C LYS A 107 -2.64 15.37 28.93
N VAL A 108 -3.81 14.93 29.39
CA VAL A 108 -4.32 13.58 29.15
C VAL A 108 -4.94 13.50 27.75
N LEU A 109 -4.46 12.57 26.93
CA LEU A 109 -5.03 12.25 25.62
C LEU A 109 -6.06 11.12 25.69
N GLY A 110 -5.93 10.22 26.67
CA GLY A 110 -6.87 9.12 26.86
C GLY A 110 -6.62 8.33 28.14
N LYS A 111 -7.64 7.60 28.60
CA LYS A 111 -7.57 6.67 29.73
C LYS A 111 -8.22 5.35 29.33
N GLY A 112 -7.60 4.22 29.66
CA GLY A 112 -8.12 2.89 29.39
C GLY A 112 -7.69 1.87 30.46
N GLY A 113 -8.03 0.60 30.25
CA GLY A 113 -7.71 -0.47 31.21
C GLY A 113 -6.22 -0.70 31.47
N PHE A 114 -5.36 -0.24 30.55
CA PHE A 114 -3.90 -0.35 30.65
C PHE A 114 -3.24 0.94 31.14
N GLY A 115 -4.01 1.93 31.60
CA GLY A 115 -3.50 3.18 32.15
C GLY A 115 -3.84 4.42 31.32
N SER A 116 -3.04 5.47 31.48
CA SER A 116 -3.31 6.80 30.92
C SER A 116 -2.29 7.17 29.84
N VAL A 117 -2.76 7.81 28.78
CA VAL A 117 -1.93 8.34 27.70
C VAL A 117 -1.85 9.85 27.85
N TYR A 118 -0.63 10.37 27.87
CA TYR A 118 -0.34 11.80 28.03
C TYR A 118 0.29 12.37 26.77
N GLY A 119 -0.03 13.60 26.43
CA GLY A 119 0.58 14.32 25.32
C GLY A 119 1.81 15.08 25.79
N GLY A 120 2.86 15.07 24.99
CA GLY A 120 4.09 15.80 25.28
C GLY A 120 4.84 16.22 24.01
N TYR A 121 5.96 16.89 24.22
CA TYR A 121 6.87 17.32 23.16
C TYR A 121 8.31 16.96 23.55
N LEU A 122 9.06 16.41 22.59
CA LEU A 122 10.51 16.23 22.73
C LEU A 122 11.22 17.57 22.54
N ASN A 123 12.52 17.62 22.89
CA ASN A 123 13.33 18.83 22.81
C ASN A 123 13.49 19.38 21.38
N ASP A 124 13.32 18.52 20.37
CA ASP A 124 13.34 18.86 18.94
C ASP A 124 11.97 19.40 18.44
N GLY A 125 10.96 19.47 19.31
CA GLY A 125 9.60 19.88 18.96
C GLY A 125 8.71 18.75 18.47
N THR A 126 9.21 17.52 18.38
CA THR A 126 8.42 16.35 17.95
C THR A 126 7.31 16.07 18.96
N GLN A 127 6.07 16.00 18.49
CA GLN A 127 4.92 15.67 19.32
C GLN A 127 4.89 14.17 19.64
N VAL A 128 4.72 13.82 20.91
CA VAL A 128 4.72 12.43 21.38
C VAL A 128 3.55 12.12 22.30
N ALA A 129 3.22 10.83 22.38
CA ALA A 129 2.23 10.29 23.31
C ALA A 129 2.92 9.31 24.27
N VAL A 130 2.82 9.57 25.58
CA VAL A 130 3.43 8.77 26.65
C VAL A 130 2.34 7.94 27.33
N LYS A 131 2.36 6.62 27.15
CA LYS A 131 1.44 5.68 27.82
C LYS A 131 2.04 5.24 29.16
N MET A 132 1.38 5.63 30.26
CA MET A 132 1.74 5.27 31.65
C MET A 132 0.79 4.19 32.17
N LEU A 133 1.36 3.10 32.69
CA LEU A 133 0.59 2.06 33.37
C LEU A 133 0.08 2.57 34.73
N SER A 134 -1.18 2.32 35.05
CA SER A 134 -1.81 2.76 36.31
C SER A 134 -1.45 1.90 37.51
N GLU A 135 -1.36 0.58 37.32
CA GLU A 135 -0.97 -0.38 38.36
C GLU A 135 -0.01 -1.43 37.78
N PRO A 136 1.15 -1.70 38.42
CA PRO A 136 2.04 -2.77 38.01
C PRO A 136 1.43 -4.12 38.43
N SER A 137 0.41 -4.59 37.71
CA SER A 137 0.00 -5.99 37.79
C SER A 137 0.95 -6.83 36.93
N ALA A 138 1.27 -8.05 37.38
CA ALA A 138 2.17 -8.94 36.62
C ALA A 138 1.64 -9.21 35.19
N GLN A 139 0.32 -9.21 35.03
CA GLN A 139 -0.35 -9.35 33.74
C GLN A 139 -0.22 -8.09 32.88
N GLY A 140 -0.53 -6.92 33.43
CA GLY A 140 -0.46 -5.65 32.69
C GLY A 140 0.94 -5.28 32.26
N PHE A 141 1.96 -5.58 33.09
CA PHE A 141 3.37 -5.38 32.71
C PHE A 141 3.80 -6.30 31.56
N LYS A 142 3.34 -7.56 31.57
CA LYS A 142 3.64 -8.53 30.51
C LYS A 142 2.98 -8.12 29.19
N GLU A 143 1.73 -7.68 29.23
CA GLU A 143 0.98 -7.20 28.06
C GLU A 143 1.59 -5.92 27.49
N PHE A 144 1.95 -4.95 28.35
CA PHE A 144 2.64 -3.72 27.95
C PHE A 144 3.98 -4.02 27.28
N ARG A 145 4.79 -4.92 27.85
CA ARG A 145 6.06 -5.34 27.26
C ARG A 145 5.84 -6.08 25.95
N SER A 146 4.80 -6.90 25.86
CA SER A 146 4.43 -7.63 24.64
C SER A 146 4.05 -6.67 23.52
N GLU A 147 3.18 -5.69 23.80
CA GLU A 147 2.81 -4.62 22.85
C GLU A 147 4.05 -3.86 22.39
N ALA A 148 4.86 -3.35 23.32
CA ALA A 148 6.09 -2.62 23.00
C ALA A 148 7.03 -3.47 22.13
N SER A 149 7.23 -4.75 22.45
CA SER A 149 8.07 -5.64 21.66
C SER A 149 7.49 -5.95 20.28
N ALA A 150 6.17 -6.04 20.14
CA ALA A 150 5.52 -6.27 18.85
C ALA A 150 5.70 -5.06 17.93
N TYR A 151 5.50 -3.85 18.44
CA TYR A 151 5.75 -2.63 17.67
C TYR A 151 7.23 -2.47 17.30
N LEU A 152 8.15 -2.95 18.15
CA LEU A 152 9.59 -2.92 17.86
C LEU A 152 10.04 -3.98 16.85
N HIS A 153 9.37 -5.12 16.75
CA HIS A 153 9.75 -6.21 15.83
C HIS A 153 9.11 -6.07 14.43
N HIS A 154 8.12 -5.19 14.28
CA HIS A 154 7.46 -4.88 13.00
C HIS A 154 8.03 -3.64 12.30
N LEU A 155 9.11 -3.06 12.81
CA LEU A 155 9.91 -1.98 12.21
C LEU A 155 11.25 -2.53 11.70
#